data_AF-A0A7C8YLS3-F1
#
_entry.id   AF-A0A7C8YLS3-F1
#
_cell.length_a   1.000
_cell.length_b   1.000
_cell.length_c   1.000
_cell.angle_alpha   90.00
_cell.angle_beta   90.00
_cell.angle_gamma   90.00
#
_symmetry.space_group_name_H-M   'P 1'
#
loop_
_entity.id
_entity.type
_entity.pdbx_description
1 polymer ?
#
loop_
_entity_poly.entity_id
_entity_poly.type
_entity_poly.pdbx_seq_one_letter_code
_entity_poly.pdbx_strand_id
1 'polypeptide(L)'
;MQVLHYELGQKYEPHFDYFRDKVNQQLGGHRVATVLMYLSDVEKGGETIFPNSEAKGQQLKDDSYSDCAKNGYAVKPVKGDALLFFSLHPDATTDPLSLHGSCPVIEGEKWSATKWIHVRSFEKSKRNTSPGACVDENSNCPQWARAGECQKNPVYMVGNDKTTGYCRKSCNVC
;
A
#
# COMPACT_ATOMS: atom_id res chain seq x y z
N MET A 1 8.14 -4.29 6.07
CA MET A 1 6.78 -4.12 6.61
C MET A 1 6.91 -3.22 7.82
N GLN A 2 6.01 -2.28 8.03
CA GLN A 2 6.10 -1.37 9.17
C GLN A 2 5.11 -1.81 10.23
N VAL A 3 5.57 -1.99 11.47
CA VAL A 3 4.72 -2.33 12.62
C VAL A 3 4.65 -1.12 13.53
N LEU A 4 3.45 -0.79 13.99
CA LEU A 4 3.18 0.33 14.89
C LEU A 4 2.39 -0.18 16.10
N HIS A 5 2.77 0.34 17.27
CA HIS A 5 2.07 0.13 18.53
C HIS A 5 1.57 1.49 19.02
N TYR A 6 0.29 1.58 19.37
CA TYR A 6 -0.33 2.76 19.96
C TYR A 6 -0.82 2.42 21.37
N GLU A 7 -0.30 3.18 22.33
CA GLU A 7 -0.75 3.17 23.72
C GLU A 7 -1.97 4.08 23.93
N LEU A 8 -2.48 4.11 25.16
CA LEU A 8 -3.58 4.97 25.57
C LEU A 8 -3.36 6.43 25.14
N GLY A 9 -4.34 6.99 24.43
CA GLY A 9 -4.36 8.35 23.92
C GLY A 9 -3.51 8.60 22.66
N GLN A 10 -2.63 7.67 22.29
CA GLN A 10 -1.82 7.82 21.09
C GLN A 10 -2.69 7.71 19.84
N LYS A 11 -2.36 8.54 18.84
CA LYS A 11 -3.08 8.69 17.58
C LYS A 11 -2.14 8.95 16.43
N TYR A 12 -2.68 8.96 15.22
CA TYR A 12 -1.97 9.45 14.04
C TYR A 12 -2.88 10.43 13.29
N GLU A 13 -2.40 11.65 13.08
CA GLU A 13 -3.17 12.68 12.40
C GLU A 13 -3.50 12.29 10.94
N PRO A 14 -4.65 12.71 10.40
CA PRO A 14 -5.00 12.41 9.03
C PRO A 14 -3.92 12.84 8.04
N HIS A 15 -3.51 11.91 7.17
CA HIS A 15 -2.43 12.08 6.21
C HIS A 15 -2.70 11.27 4.94
N PHE A 16 -1.83 11.46 3.95
CA PHE A 16 -1.82 10.69 2.72
C PHE A 16 -0.63 9.75 2.71
N ASP A 17 -0.83 8.55 2.20
CA ASP A 17 0.26 7.60 2.00
C ASP A 17 1.06 7.90 0.73
N TYR A 18 0.49 8.61 -0.25
CA TYR A 18 1.25 9.04 -1.42
C TYR A 18 2.24 10.17 -1.09
N PHE A 19 3.37 10.21 -1.79
CA PHE A 19 4.40 11.22 -1.56
C PHE A 19 4.05 12.57 -2.18
N ARG A 20 4.29 13.67 -1.46
CA ARG A 20 4.29 15.03 -2.01
C ARG A 20 5.65 15.44 -2.55
N ASP A 21 6.72 14.82 -2.04
CA ASP A 21 8.08 15.15 -2.42
C ASP A 21 8.56 14.32 -3.62
N LYS A 22 9.32 14.97 -4.51
CA LYS A 22 9.85 14.32 -5.72
C LYS A 22 10.95 13.30 -5.43
N VAL A 23 11.59 13.34 -4.25
CA VAL A 23 12.74 12.47 -3.92
C VAL A 23 12.26 11.06 -3.65
N ASN A 24 11.26 10.89 -2.79
CA ASN A 24 10.67 9.60 -2.48
C ASN A 24 9.94 8.98 -3.68
N GLN A 25 9.40 9.82 -4.58
CA GLN A 25 8.83 9.34 -5.84
C GLN A 25 9.86 8.72 -6.80
N GLN A 26 11.17 8.98 -6.64
CA GLN A 26 12.19 8.33 -7.48
C GLN A 26 12.36 6.85 -7.14
N LEU A 27 12.05 6.45 -5.90
CA LEU A 27 12.18 5.08 -5.41
C LEU A 27 10.81 4.39 -5.46
N GLY A 28 10.57 3.61 -6.52
CA GLY A 28 9.31 2.89 -6.73
C GLY A 28 8.11 3.76 -7.13
N GLY A 29 8.23 5.09 -7.17
CA GLY A 29 7.09 5.97 -7.43
C GLY A 29 6.18 6.16 -6.22
N HIS A 30 5.00 6.73 -6.46
CA HIS A 30 3.95 6.82 -5.45
C HIS A 30 3.56 5.43 -4.92
N ARG A 31 3.10 5.41 -3.67
CA ARG A 31 2.40 4.27 -3.11
C ARG A 31 0.99 4.27 -3.71
N VAL A 32 0.65 3.21 -4.45
CA VAL A 32 -0.66 3.06 -5.12
C VAL A 32 -1.72 2.58 -4.15
N ALA A 33 -1.34 1.71 -3.22
CA ALA A 33 -2.25 1.11 -2.27
C ALA A 33 -1.54 0.81 -0.95
N THR A 34 -2.36 0.71 0.09
CA THR A 34 -1.95 0.38 1.44
C THR A 34 -2.79 -0.78 1.94
N VAL A 35 -2.10 -1.80 2.46
CA VAL A 35 -2.72 -2.86 3.27
C VAL A 35 -2.37 -2.59 4.72
N LEU A 36 -3.37 -2.21 5.51
CA LEU A 36 -3.26 -2.00 6.96
C LEU A 36 -3.86 -3.21 7.68
N MET A 37 -3.03 -3.97 8.37
CA MET A 37 -3.42 -5.16 9.12
C MET A 37 -3.55 -4.82 10.61
N TYR A 38 -4.64 -5.23 11.23
CA TYR A 38 -4.85 -5.09 12.67
C TYR A 38 -4.33 -6.34 13.38
N LEU A 39 -3.39 -6.13 14.32
CA LEU A 39 -2.69 -7.21 15.02
C LEU A 39 -3.21 -7.43 16.45
N SER A 40 -4.06 -6.52 16.93
CA SER A 40 -4.79 -6.62 18.20
C SER A 40 -6.24 -6.17 18.01
N ASP A 41 -7.11 -6.68 18.88
CA ASP A 41 -8.43 -6.12 19.12
C ASP A 41 -8.25 -4.89 20.02
N VAL A 42 -8.97 -3.80 19.72
CA VAL A 42 -8.96 -2.60 20.57
C VAL A 42 -10.32 -2.44 21.21
N GLU A 43 -10.34 -2.30 22.53
CA GLU A 43 -11.58 -2.26 23.31
C GLU A 43 -12.38 -0.98 23.02
N LYS A 44 -11.73 0.19 23.01
CA LYS A 44 -12.34 1.47 22.62
C LYS A 44 -11.37 2.39 21.88
N GLY A 45 -11.89 3.08 20.87
CA GLY A 45 -11.10 3.99 20.03
C GLY A 45 -10.23 3.24 19.02
N GLY A 46 -9.12 3.85 18.61
CA GLY A 46 -8.16 3.23 17.70
C GLY A 46 -8.67 3.00 16.27
N GLU A 47 -9.84 3.52 15.90
CA GLU A 47 -10.39 3.34 14.55
C GLU A 47 -9.49 3.97 13.48
N THR A 48 -9.41 3.33 12.32
CA THR A 48 -8.82 3.96 11.13
C THR A 48 -9.90 4.80 10.47
N ILE A 49 -9.70 6.12 10.42
CA ILE A 49 -10.70 7.08 9.93
C ILE A 49 -10.32 7.63 8.56
N PHE A 50 -11.31 7.83 7.69
CA PHE A 50 -11.25 8.50 6.38
C PHE A 50 -12.18 9.73 6.40
N PRO A 51 -11.68 10.91 6.82
CA PRO A 51 -12.51 12.11 6.99
C PRO A 51 -13.16 12.61 5.69
N ASN A 52 -12.49 12.38 4.57
CA ASN A 52 -12.95 12.83 3.25
C ASN A 52 -13.80 11.78 2.51
N SER A 53 -13.99 10.59 3.07
CA SER A 53 -14.76 9.54 2.39
C SER A 53 -16.19 10.01 2.09
N GLU A 54 -16.65 9.78 0.86
CA GLU A 54 -18.03 10.04 0.44
C GLU A 54 -19.04 9.17 1.20
N ALA A 55 -18.60 7.99 1.67
CA ALA A 55 -19.41 7.07 2.46
C ALA A 55 -19.56 7.49 3.93
N LYS A 56 -18.93 8.58 4.39
CA LYS A 56 -18.96 9.00 5.81
C LYS A 56 -20.37 9.19 6.38
N GLY A 57 -21.32 9.62 5.55
CA GLY A 57 -22.72 9.80 5.94
C GLY A 57 -23.58 8.55 5.84
N GLN A 58 -23.07 7.48 5.22
CA GLN A 58 -23.79 6.21 5.05
C GLN A 58 -23.51 5.24 6.20
N GLN A 59 -22.38 5.40 6.87
CA GLN A 59 -22.01 4.55 7.99
C GLN A 59 -22.78 4.96 9.25
N LEU A 60 -23.76 4.14 9.64
CA LEU A 60 -24.40 4.24 10.95
C LEU A 60 -23.37 3.95 12.03
N LYS A 61 -23.23 4.89 12.97
CA LYS A 61 -22.34 4.77 14.13
C LYS A 61 -23.16 4.87 15.39
N ASP A 62 -23.11 3.80 16.17
CA ASP A 62 -23.64 3.77 17.51
C ASP A 62 -22.62 4.34 18.52
N ASP A 63 -22.94 4.22 19.80
CA ASP A 63 -22.11 4.69 20.91
C ASP A 63 -20.80 3.90 21.06
N SER A 64 -20.61 2.82 20.29
CA SER A 64 -19.38 2.05 20.31
C SER A 64 -18.26 2.70 19.49
N TYR A 65 -18.54 3.74 18.70
CA TYR A 65 -17.52 4.53 17.97
C TYR A 65 -17.04 5.73 18.78
N SER A 66 -15.74 6.00 18.72
CA SER A 66 -15.15 7.20 19.31
C SER A 66 -15.65 8.48 18.63
N ASP A 67 -15.60 9.60 19.34
CA ASP A 67 -15.96 10.91 18.78
C ASP A 67 -15.08 11.31 17.60
N CYS A 68 -13.82 10.87 17.60
CA CYS A 68 -12.95 10.99 16.43
C CYS A 68 -13.56 10.26 15.22
N ALA A 69 -13.90 8.98 15.38
CA ALA A 69 -14.43 8.13 14.30
C ALA A 69 -15.76 8.64 13.74
N LYS A 70 -16.56 9.38 14.51
CA LYS A 70 -17.80 10.00 14.04
C LYS A 70 -17.58 11.02 12.91
N ASN A 71 -16.39 11.61 12.78
CA ASN A 71 -16.07 12.65 11.79
C ASN A 71 -15.61 12.15 10.41
N GLY A 72 -15.77 10.87 10.07
CA GLY A 72 -15.36 10.31 8.77
C GLY A 72 -15.89 8.89 8.56
N TYR A 73 -15.60 8.21 7.46
CA TYR A 73 -15.82 6.76 7.42
C TYR A 73 -14.77 6.09 8.30
N ALA A 74 -15.14 5.16 9.18
CA ALA A 74 -14.23 4.61 10.17
C ALA A 74 -14.25 3.08 10.20
N VAL A 75 -13.09 2.47 10.37
CA VAL A 75 -12.96 1.02 10.47
C VAL A 75 -12.41 0.67 11.84
N LYS A 76 -13.14 -0.16 12.59
CA LYS A 76 -12.69 -0.63 13.89
C LYS A 76 -11.55 -1.64 13.74
N PRO A 77 -10.52 -1.58 14.59
CA PRO A 77 -9.45 -2.57 14.59
C PRO A 77 -9.94 -3.86 15.25
N VAL A 78 -10.00 -4.93 14.45
CA VAL A 78 -10.31 -6.30 14.90
C VAL A 78 -9.14 -7.18 14.51
N LYS A 79 -8.61 -7.95 15.44
CA LYS A 79 -7.40 -8.74 15.23
C LYS A 79 -7.57 -9.71 14.06
N GLY A 80 -6.65 -9.64 13.12
CA GLY A 80 -6.62 -10.50 11.92
C GLY A 80 -7.28 -9.84 10.70
N ASP A 81 -8.09 -8.81 10.87
CA ASP A 81 -8.65 -8.06 9.74
C ASP A 81 -7.57 -7.22 9.05
N ALA A 82 -7.76 -7.03 7.75
CA ALA A 82 -6.92 -6.18 6.92
C ALA A 82 -7.78 -5.20 6.10
N LEU A 83 -7.37 -3.94 6.11
CA LEU A 83 -7.97 -2.88 5.32
C LEU A 83 -7.08 -2.60 4.11
N LEU A 84 -7.63 -2.77 2.91
CA LEU A 84 -7.02 -2.33 1.66
C LEU A 84 -7.69 -1.04 1.19
N PHE A 85 -6.88 -0.01 0.94
CA PHE A 85 -7.33 1.23 0.30
C PHE A 85 -6.30 1.74 -0.68
N PHE A 86 -6.77 2.50 -1.67
CA PHE A 86 -5.95 3.04 -2.75
C PHE A 86 -5.63 4.51 -2.49
N SER A 87 -4.38 4.88 -2.71
CA SER A 87 -3.90 6.28 -2.61
C SER A 87 -3.92 7.00 -3.95
N LEU A 88 -4.09 6.25 -5.04
CA LEU A 88 -4.14 6.76 -6.41
C LEU A 88 -5.38 6.24 -7.14
N HIS A 89 -5.87 7.03 -8.08
CA HIS A 89 -6.85 6.60 -9.06
C HIS A 89 -6.23 5.67 -10.12
N PRO A 90 -7.04 4.93 -10.91
CA PRO A 90 -6.53 4.06 -11.97
C PRO A 90 -5.69 4.77 -13.04
N ASP A 91 -5.88 6.08 -13.22
CA ASP A 91 -5.08 6.93 -14.11
C ASP A 91 -3.76 7.42 -13.48
N ALA A 92 -3.41 6.88 -12.31
CA ALA A 92 -2.24 7.20 -11.49
C ALA A 92 -2.20 8.62 -10.90
N THR A 93 -3.30 9.37 -10.94
CA THR A 93 -3.43 10.63 -10.21
C THR A 93 -3.69 10.36 -8.72
N THR A 94 -3.26 11.28 -7.84
CA THR A 94 -3.43 11.14 -6.38
C THR A 94 -4.88 11.29 -5.97
N ASP A 95 -5.38 10.42 -5.08
CA ASP A 95 -6.76 10.44 -4.59
C ASP A 95 -6.89 11.23 -3.28
N PRO A 96 -7.54 12.42 -3.27
CA PRO A 96 -7.73 13.22 -2.06
C PRO A 96 -8.70 12.60 -1.04
N LEU A 97 -9.52 11.62 -1.46
CA LEU A 97 -10.46 10.90 -0.58
C LEU A 97 -9.74 9.83 0.25
N SER A 98 -8.49 9.49 -0.11
CA SER A 98 -7.62 8.57 0.63
C SER A 98 -7.00 9.15 1.91
N LEU A 99 -7.34 10.40 2.26
CA LEU A 99 -6.92 11.03 3.51
C LEU A 99 -7.39 10.14 4.68
N HIS A 100 -6.45 9.66 5.49
CA HIS A 100 -6.77 8.74 6.57
C HIS A 100 -5.89 8.95 7.80
N GLY A 101 -6.39 8.56 8.97
CA GLY A 101 -5.67 8.64 10.23
C GLY A 101 -6.02 7.51 11.18
N SER A 102 -5.36 7.49 12.33
CA SER A 102 -5.71 6.59 13.44
C SER A 102 -6.29 7.42 14.56
N CYS A 103 -7.54 7.18 14.91
CA CYS A 103 -8.16 7.78 16.09
C CYS A 103 -7.40 7.37 17.37
N PRO A 104 -7.49 8.19 18.44
CA PRO A 104 -6.87 7.86 19.73
C PRO A 104 -7.35 6.52 20.26
N VAL A 105 -6.44 5.72 20.81
CA VAL A 105 -6.81 4.56 21.65
C VAL A 105 -7.39 5.10 22.96
N ILE A 106 -8.57 4.62 23.36
CA ILE A 106 -9.26 5.04 24.59
C ILE A 106 -9.20 3.93 25.65
N GLU A 107 -9.23 2.67 25.22
CA GLU A 107 -9.12 1.50 26.10
C GLU A 107 -8.46 0.35 25.34
N GLY A 108 -7.58 -0.40 26.00
CA GLY A 108 -6.72 -1.42 25.39
C GLY A 108 -5.45 -0.87 24.74
N GLU A 109 -4.93 -1.60 23.74
CA GLU A 109 -3.73 -1.25 22.96
C GLU A 109 -3.94 -1.60 21.47
N LYS A 110 -3.39 -0.78 20.57
CA LYS A 110 -3.49 -1.03 19.12
C LYS A 110 -2.15 -1.43 18.54
N TRP A 111 -2.06 -2.64 18.03
CA TRP A 111 -0.97 -3.10 17.18
C TRP A 111 -1.44 -3.15 15.73
N SER A 112 -0.63 -2.62 14.82
CA SER A 112 -0.94 -2.64 13.39
C SER A 112 0.32 -2.86 12.55
N ALA A 113 0.14 -3.48 11.38
CA ALA A 113 1.18 -3.62 10.38
C ALA A 113 0.74 -3.02 9.04
N THR A 114 1.53 -2.10 8.53
CA THR A 114 1.29 -1.44 7.25
C THR A 114 2.22 -1.99 6.18
N LYS A 115 1.62 -2.38 5.06
CA LYS A 115 2.33 -2.72 3.82
C LYS A 115 1.92 -1.75 2.72
N TRP A 116 2.85 -0.88 2.36
CA TRP A 116 2.71 -0.01 1.20
C TRP A 116 3.10 -0.74 -0.08
N ILE A 117 2.29 -0.55 -1.12
CA ILE A 117 2.50 -1.08 -2.46
C ILE A 117 2.84 0.10 -3.36
N HIS A 118 4.02 0.07 -3.99
CA HIS A 118 4.48 1.11 -4.90
C HIS A 118 4.04 0.81 -6.34
N VAL A 119 3.87 1.86 -7.15
CA VAL A 119 3.55 1.72 -8.59
C VAL A 119 4.62 0.98 -9.39
N ARG A 120 5.87 0.96 -8.90
CA ARG A 120 7.02 0.27 -9.50
C ARG A 120 7.88 -0.36 -8.41
N SER A 121 8.84 -1.19 -8.82
CA SER A 121 9.81 -1.79 -7.89
C SER A 121 10.50 -0.72 -7.05
N PHE A 122 10.45 -0.91 -5.73
CA PHE A 122 11.17 -0.08 -4.76
C PHE A 122 12.65 -0.48 -4.66
N GLU A 123 13.03 -1.63 -5.20
CA GLU A 123 14.43 -2.06 -5.25
C GLU A 123 15.22 -1.13 -6.16
N LYS A 124 16.40 -0.70 -5.70
CA LYS A 124 17.34 0.04 -6.55
C LYS A 124 17.78 -0.88 -7.67
N SER A 125 17.17 -0.74 -8.84
CA SER A 125 17.66 -1.34 -10.08
C SER A 125 19.13 -0.94 -10.25
N LYS A 126 20.06 -1.88 -10.08
CA LYS A 126 21.39 -1.74 -10.66
C LYS A 126 21.21 -1.83 -12.17
N ARG A 127 20.79 -0.73 -12.79
CA ARG A 127 20.76 -0.58 -14.25
C ARG A 127 22.20 -0.68 -14.75
N ASN A 128 22.68 -1.90 -14.98
CA ASN A 128 23.78 -2.13 -15.90
C ASN A 128 23.21 -1.99 -17.31
N THR A 129 22.90 -0.75 -17.68
CA THR A 129 22.33 -0.40 -18.97
C THR A 129 23.42 -0.47 -20.04
N SER A 130 23.61 -1.67 -20.58
CA SER A 130 23.94 -1.80 -21.99
C SER A 130 22.60 -1.97 -22.73
N PRO A 131 22.12 -0.96 -23.46
CA PRO A 131 20.90 -1.09 -24.27
C PRO A 131 21.01 -2.33 -25.17
N GLY A 132 20.10 -3.30 -25.00
CA GLY A 132 20.09 -4.55 -25.76
C GLY A 132 20.78 -5.75 -25.10
N ALA A 133 21.37 -5.63 -23.90
CA ALA A 133 21.92 -6.78 -23.20
C ALA A 133 20.79 -7.69 -22.69
N CYS A 134 20.88 -8.98 -23.03
CA CYS A 134 19.96 -9.98 -22.53
C CYS A 134 20.31 -10.37 -21.08
N VAL A 135 19.67 -9.71 -20.12
CA VAL A 135 19.92 -9.94 -18.70
C VAL A 135 18.60 -10.05 -17.93
N ASP A 136 18.67 -10.75 -16.81
CA ASP A 136 17.63 -10.66 -15.79
C ASP A 136 17.98 -9.51 -14.84
N GLU A 137 17.05 -8.58 -14.66
CA GLU A 137 17.20 -7.43 -13.77
C GLU A 137 16.80 -7.75 -12.32
N ASN A 138 16.23 -8.93 -12.07
CA ASN A 138 15.88 -9.41 -10.75
C ASN A 138 16.43 -10.83 -10.50
N SER A 139 16.97 -11.08 -9.31
CA SER A 139 17.50 -12.40 -8.93
C SER A 139 16.43 -13.50 -8.90
N ASN A 140 15.15 -13.13 -8.80
CA ASN A 140 14.03 -14.07 -8.76
C ASN A 140 13.49 -14.44 -10.16
N CYS A 141 13.96 -13.80 -11.24
CA CYS A 141 13.51 -14.08 -12.60
C CYS A 141 13.50 -15.59 -12.95
N PRO A 142 14.52 -16.40 -12.60
CA PRO A 142 14.50 -17.85 -12.88
C PRO A 142 13.42 -18.62 -12.12
N GLN A 143 13.06 -18.16 -10.92
CA GLN A 143 11.99 -18.77 -10.14
C GLN A 143 10.62 -18.39 -10.70
N TRP A 144 10.41 -17.11 -11.04
CA TRP A 144 9.17 -16.63 -11.65
C TRP A 144 8.91 -17.24 -13.01
N ALA A 145 9.95 -17.38 -13.85
CA ALA A 145 9.83 -18.06 -15.13
C ALA A 145 9.39 -19.52 -14.96
N ARG A 146 9.99 -20.25 -14.01
CA ARG A 146 9.55 -21.63 -13.65
C ARG A 146 8.11 -21.69 -13.11
N ALA A 147 7.62 -20.62 -12.49
CA ALA A 147 6.23 -20.51 -12.02
C ALA A 147 5.23 -20.12 -13.13
N GLY A 148 5.70 -19.91 -14.37
CA GLY A 148 4.88 -19.55 -15.52
C GLY A 148 4.60 -18.05 -15.65
N GLU A 149 5.37 -17.19 -14.98
CA GLU A 149 5.13 -15.74 -15.01
C GLU A 149 5.40 -15.13 -16.39
N CYS A 150 6.22 -15.76 -17.23
CA CYS A 150 6.46 -15.29 -18.59
C CYS A 150 5.16 -15.18 -19.41
N GLN A 151 4.17 -16.05 -19.14
CA GLN A 151 2.86 -16.04 -19.78
C GLN A 151 1.81 -15.30 -18.94
N LYS A 152 1.86 -15.42 -17.61
CA LYS A 152 0.88 -14.79 -16.71
C LYS A 152 1.10 -13.28 -16.55
N ASN A 153 2.35 -12.83 -16.64
CA ASN A 153 2.75 -11.44 -16.50
C ASN A 153 3.77 -11.02 -17.59
N PRO A 154 3.37 -11.09 -18.87
CA PRO A 154 4.29 -10.95 -20.01
C PRO A 154 4.90 -9.55 -20.11
N VAL A 155 4.16 -8.50 -19.72
CA VAL A 155 4.65 -7.12 -19.79
C VAL A 155 5.84 -6.90 -18.85
N TYR A 156 5.77 -7.42 -17.62
CA TYR A 156 6.90 -7.32 -16.69
C TYR A 156 8.04 -8.25 -17.09
N MET A 157 7.73 -9.50 -17.44
CA MET A 157 8.74 -10.52 -17.65
C MET A 157 9.47 -10.37 -19.01
N VAL A 158 8.70 -10.24 -20.09
CA VAL A 158 9.18 -10.23 -21.48
C VAL A 158 9.25 -8.82 -22.06
N GLY A 159 8.27 -7.97 -21.72
CA GLY A 159 8.11 -6.64 -22.28
C GLY A 159 7.05 -6.59 -23.38
N ASN A 160 6.98 -5.46 -24.07
CA ASN A 160 6.12 -5.20 -25.23
C ASN A 160 6.80 -4.17 -26.14
N ASP A 161 6.08 -3.70 -27.18
CA ASP A 161 6.60 -2.75 -28.16
C ASP A 161 7.07 -1.40 -27.57
N LYS A 162 6.64 -1.07 -26.34
CA LYS A 162 6.95 0.20 -25.67
C LYS A 162 7.95 0.04 -24.51
N THR A 163 8.07 -1.15 -23.94
CA THR A 163 8.84 -1.37 -22.71
C THR A 163 9.61 -2.69 -22.77
N THR A 164 10.90 -2.65 -22.46
CA THR A 164 11.73 -3.86 -22.28
C THR A 164 11.32 -4.59 -21.00
N GLY A 165 11.14 -5.91 -21.06
CA GLY A 165 10.89 -6.73 -19.87
C GLY A 165 12.12 -6.89 -18.98
N TYR A 166 11.87 -7.21 -17.71
CA TYR A 166 12.87 -7.31 -16.65
C TYR A 166 13.49 -8.71 -16.51
N CYS A 167 12.86 -9.75 -17.06
CA CYS A 167 13.24 -11.15 -16.90
C CYS A 167 13.42 -11.87 -18.25
N ARG A 168 13.86 -11.11 -19.26
CA ARG A 168 13.88 -11.56 -20.65
C ARG A 168 14.77 -12.79 -20.85
N LYS A 169 15.91 -12.85 -20.16
CA LYS A 169 16.84 -13.99 -20.19
C LYS A 169 16.19 -15.24 -19.59
N SER A 170 15.59 -15.13 -18.41
CA SER A 170 14.88 -16.26 -17.78
C SER A 170 13.66 -16.73 -18.59
N CYS A 171 13.04 -15.85 -19.38
CA CYS A 171 11.95 -16.20 -20.28
C CYS A 171 12.40 -16.68 -21.67
N ASN A 172 13.72 -16.78 -21.93
CA ASN A 172 14.29 -17.19 -23.22
C ASN A 172 13.77 -16.36 -24.42
N VAL A 173 13.47 -15.07 -24.21
CA VAL A 173 13.06 -14.14 -25.29
C VAL A 173 14.23 -13.27 -25.79
N CYS A 174 15.38 -13.54 -25.20
CA CYS A 174 16.74 -13.33 -25.61
C CYS A 174 17.56 -14.38 -24.80
#